data_AF-A0AAD9JR43-F1
#
_entry.id   AF-A0AAD9JR43-F1
#
_cell.length_a   1.000
_cell.length_b   1.000
_cell.length_c   1.000
_cell.angle_alpha   90.00
_cell.angle_beta   90.00
_cell.angle_gamma   90.00
#
_symmetry.space_group_name_H-M   'P 1'
#
loop_
_entity.id
_entity.type
_entity.pdbx_description
1 polymer ?
#
loop_
_entity_poly.entity_id
_entity_poly.type
_entity_poly.pdbx_seq_one_letter_code
_entity_poly.pdbx_strand_id
1 'polypeptide(L)' 'SGQFAVVRRLKHKTKGNQFAGKFIRKRRVKASRRGASREDIEREVHILMKIDHENIVKLYEVYENKQEVILVLEL' A
#
# COMPACT_ATOMS: atom_id res chain seq x y z
N SER A 1 3.28 1.49 13.24
CA SER A 1 2.24 2.27 12.53
C SER A 1 2.88 3.54 11.98
N GLY A 2 2.72 3.83 10.69
CA GLY A 2 3.25 5.06 10.09
C GLY A 2 2.28 6.24 10.24
N GLN A 3 2.72 7.44 9.87
CA GLN A 3 1.93 8.68 10.03
C GLN A 3 0.58 8.66 9.28
N PHE A 4 0.54 8.00 8.11
CA PHE A 4 -0.66 7.94 7.26
C PHE A 4 -1.06 6.53 6.85
N ALA A 5 -0.35 5.52 7.35
CA ALA A 5 -0.53 4.14 6.94
C ALA A 5 -0.48 3.16 8.11
N VAL A 6 -1.30 2.11 8.00
CA VAL A 6 -1.30 0.97 8.92
C VAL A 6 -0.97 -0.28 8.11
N VAL A 7 -0.04 -1.09 8.60
CA VAL A 7 0.29 -2.39 7.98
C VAL A 7 -0.41 -3.49 8.77
N ARG A 8 -1.04 -4.43 8.07
CA ARG A 8 -1.69 -5.60 8.67
C ARG A 8 -1.30 -6.85 7.92
N ARG A 9 -1.14 -7.97 8.62
CA ARG A 9 -1.01 -9.28 7.99
C ARG A 9 -2.32 -9.63 7.27
N LEU A 10 -2.22 -10.05 6.01
CA LEU A 10 -3.30 -10.53 5.17
C LEU A 10 -3.13 -12.03 4.91
N LYS A 11 -4.24 -12.69 4.61
CA LYS A 11 -4.26 -14.09 4.15
C LYS A 11 -5.16 -14.18 2.93
N HIS A 12 -4.64 -14.71 1.83
CA HIS A 12 -5.42 -14.96 0.63
C HIS A 12 -6.46 -16.04 0.93
N LYS A 13 -7.74 -15.74 0.71
CA LYS A 13 -8.86 -16.58 1.20
C LYS A 13 -8.85 -18.01 0.66
N THR A 14 -8.53 -18.18 -0.62
CA THR A 14 -8.51 -19.51 -1.26
C THR A 14 -7.14 -20.19 -1.15
N LYS A 15 -6.08 -19.53 -1.62
CA LYS A 15 -4.71 -20.07 -1.63
C LYS A 15 -4.05 -20.20 -0.24
N GLY A 16 -4.49 -19.42 0.76
CA GLY A 16 -3.93 -19.45 2.11
C GLY A 16 -2.60 -18.72 2.29
N ASN A 17 -1.94 -18.27 1.21
CA ASN A 17 -0.72 -17.47 1.25
C ASN A 17 -0.89 -16.21 2.10
N GLN A 18 0.17 -15.84 2.82
CA GLN A 18 0.19 -14.67 3.70
C GLN A 18 0.90 -13.50 3.03
N PHE A 19 0.45 -12.28 3.34
CA PHE A 19 0.96 -11.04 2.75
C PHE A 19 0.97 -9.91 3.80
N ALA A 20 1.66 -8.82 3.52
CA ALA A 20 1.54 -7.57 4.25
C ALA A 20 0.65 -6.59 3.49
N GLY A 21 -0.43 -6.12 4.10
CA GLY A 21 -1.31 -5.10 3.55
C GLY A 21 -0.96 -3.72 4.12
N LYS A 22 -0.42 -2.82 3.31
CA LYS A 22 -0.18 -1.41 3.70
C LYS A 22 -1.38 -0.56 3.32
N PHE A 23 -2.19 -0.19 4.30
CA PHE A 23 -3.41 0.63 4.15
C PHE A 23 -3.05 2.11 4.29
N ILE A 24 -3.02 2.85 3.18
CA ILE A 24 -2.63 4.25 3.10
C ILE A 24 -3.88 5.13 2.95
N ARG A 25 -4.12 6.02 3.92
CA ARG A 25 -5.27 6.95 3.85
C ARG A 25 -5.04 8.04 2.81
N LYS A 26 -5.98 8.22 1.90
CA LYS A 26 -5.95 9.30 0.90
C LYS A 26 -6.28 10.65 1.52
N ARG A 27 -5.52 11.66 1.12
CA ARG A 27 -5.84 13.06 1.44
C ARG A 27 -7.02 13.52 0.59
N ARG A 28 -8.13 13.89 1.24
CA ARG A 28 -9.37 14.29 0.56
C ARG A 28 -9.41 15.75 0.11
N VAL A 29 -8.69 16.63 0.81
CA VAL A 29 -8.67 18.08 0.55
C VAL A 29 -7.21 18.56 0.60
N LYS A 30 -6.79 19.40 -0.35
CA LYS A 30 -5.38 19.86 -0.45
C LYS A 30 -4.86 20.51 0.84
N ALA A 31 -5.70 21.28 1.54
CA ALA A 31 -5.37 21.93 2.81
C ALA A 31 -5.28 20.96 4.01
N SER A 32 -5.75 19.71 3.86
CA SER A 32 -5.72 18.73 4.95
C SER A 32 -4.30 18.22 5.17
N ARG A 33 -3.88 18.20 6.44
CA ARG A 33 -2.65 17.49 6.88
C ARG A 33 -2.87 16.00 7.14
N ARG A 34 -4.11 15.50 7.02
CA ARG A 34 -4.45 14.09 7.20
C ARG A 34 -4.46 13.35 5.86
N GLY A 35 -3.71 12.24 5.80
CA GLY A 35 -3.60 11.37 4.64
C GLY A 35 -2.42 11.72 3.73
N ALA A 36 -1.97 10.73 2.96
CA ALA A 36 -0.96 10.91 1.93
C ALA A 36 -1.58 11.56 0.69
N SER A 37 -0.78 12.38 0.00
CA SER A 37 -1.22 12.94 -1.27
C SER A 37 -1.33 11.82 -2.32
N ARG A 38 -2.16 12.01 -3.34
CA ARG A 38 -2.28 11.03 -4.42
C ARG A 38 -0.95 10.82 -5.13
N GLU A 39 -0.20 11.90 -5.33
CA GLU A 39 1.12 11.89 -5.96
C GLU A 39 2.14 11.06 -5.15
N ASP A 40 2.16 11.21 -3.82
CA ASP A 40 3.06 10.40 -2.97
C ASP A 40 2.72 8.92 -3.05
N ILE A 41 1.41 8.57 -3.07
CA ILE A 41 0.95 7.19 -3.18
C ILE A 41 1.33 6.61 -4.55
N GLU A 42 1.09 7.35 -5.64
CA GLU A 42 1.39 6.92 -7.00
C GLU A 42 2.90 6.73 -7.22
N ARG A 43 3.74 7.62 -6.68
CA ARG A 43 5.19 7.45 -6.71
C ARG A 43 5.62 6.16 -6.00
N GLU A 44 5.07 5.88 -4.81
CA GLU A 44 5.39 4.66 -4.08
C GLU A 44 5.02 3.40 -4.87
N VAL A 45 3.81 3.36 -5.44
CA VAL A 45 3.37 2.25 -6.31
C VAL A 45 4.29 2.11 -7.51
N HIS A 46 4.60 3.20 -8.20
CA HIS A 46 5.40 3.18 -9.42
C HIS A 46 6.82 2.66 -9.20
N ILE A 47 7.42 3.01 -8.06
CA ILE A 47 8.75 2.50 -7.68
C ILE A 47 8.67 1.00 -7.40
N LEU A 48 7.75 0.58 -6.55
CA LEU A 48 7.62 -0.83 -6.16
C LEU A 48 7.24 -1.75 -7.33
N MET A 49 6.47 -1.26 -8.31
CA MET A 49 6.15 -2.03 -9.53
C MET A 49 7.36 -2.33 -10.42
N LYS A 50 8.44 -1.55 -10.32
CA LYS A 50 9.64 -1.72 -11.16
C LYS A 50 10.71 -2.60 -10.53
N ILE A 51 10.52 -3.00 -9.28
CA ILE A 51 11.53 -3.72 -8.51
C ILE A 51 11.11 -5.18 -8.42
N ASP A 52 11.97 -6.07 -8.91
CA ASP A 52 11.88 -7.52 -8.70
C ASP A 52 13.27 -8.02 -8.33
N HIS A 53 13.53 -8.13 -7.03
CA HIS A 53 14.84 -8.47 -6.50
C HIS A 53 14.68 -9.16 -5.13
N GLU A 54 15.43 -10.24 -4.89
CA GLU A 54 15.33 -11.08 -3.68
C GLU A 54 15.47 -10.30 -2.37
N ASN A 55 16.31 -9.26 -2.37
CA ASN A 55 16.55 -8.43 -1.18
C ASN A 55 15.63 -7.19 -1.07
N ILE A 56 14.58 -7.07 -1.89
CA ILE A 56 13.65 -5.93 -1.84
C ILE A 56 12.21 -6.45 -1.86
N VAL A 57 11.38 -5.92 -0.96
CA VAL A 57 9.97 -6.29 -0.84
C VAL A 57 9.24 -6.20 -2.17
N LYS A 58 8.55 -7.28 -2.54
CA LYS A 58 7.74 -7.34 -3.76
C LYS A 58 6.33 -6.78 -3.55
N LEU A 59 5.86 -6.01 -4.52
CA LEU A 59 4.46 -5.61 -4.65
C LEU A 59 3.71 -6.65 -5.50
N TYR A 60 2.67 -7.27 -4.92
CA TYR A 60 1.82 -8.24 -5.61
C TYR A 60 0.63 -7.57 -6.27
N GLU A 61 -0.11 -6.77 -5.51
CA GLU A 61 -1.37 -6.17 -5.98
C GLU A 61 -1.60 -4.80 -5.33
N VAL A 62 -2.38 -3.96 -6.01
CA VAL A 62 -2.81 -2.66 -5.51
C VAL A 62 -4.33 -2.59 -5.56
N TYR A 63 -4.94 -2.23 -4.45
CA TYR A 63 -6.38 -1.97 -4.37
C TYR A 63 -6.63 -0.52 -3.98
N GLU A 64 -7.69 0.07 -4.52
CA GLU A 64 -8.09 1.43 -4.17
C GLU A 64 -9.60 1.48 -3.91
N ASN A 65 -9.98 2.16 -2.84
CA ASN A 65 -11.36 2.56 -2.58
C ASN A 65 -11.44 4.08 -2.39
N LYS A 66 -12.60 4.66 -2.09
CA LYS A 66 -12.75 6.13 -1.95
C LYS A 66 -11.87 6.75 -0.85
N GLN A 67 -11.49 5.99 0.18
CA GLN A 67 -10.82 6.52 1.38
C GLN A 67 -9.33 6.19 1.44
N GLU A 68 -8.92 5.07 0.86
CA GLU A 68 -7.59 4.50 1.05
C GLU A 68 -7.12 3.69 -0.15
N VAL A 69 -5.80 3.57 -0.26
CA VAL A 69 -5.07 2.69 -1.18
C VAL A 69 -4.40 1.61 -0.36
N ILE A 70 -4.47 0.38 -0.82
CA ILE A 70 -3.96 -0.80 -0.11
C ILE A 70 -2.92 -1.46 -1.01
N LEU A 71 -1.68 -1.51 -0.55
CA LEU A 71 -0.60 -2.22 -1.22
C LEU A 71 -0.49 -3.62 -0.61
N VAL A 72 -0.61 -4.65 -1.44
CA VAL A 72 -0.38 -6.05 -1.04
C VAL A 72 1.07 -6.38 -1.33
N LEU A 73 1.85 -6.52 -0.27
CA LEU A 73 3.30 -6.72 -0.29
C LEU A 73 3.64 -8.13 0.19
N GLU A 74 4.85 -8.58 -0.15
CA GLU A 74 5.48 -9.75 0.45
C GLU A 74 5.49 -9.66 1.99
N LEU A 75 5.35 -10.81 2.66
CA LEU A 75 5.34 -10.93 4.12
C LEU A 75 6.65 -11.54 4.62
#